data_AF-A0AAD9US41-F1
#
_entry.id   AF-A0AAD9US41-F1
#
_cell.length_a   1.000
_cell.length_b   1.000
_cell.length_c   1.000
_cell.angle_alpha   90.00
_cell.angle_beta   90.00
_cell.angle_gamma   90.00
#
_symmetry.space_group_name_H-M   'P 1'
#
loop_
_entity.id
_entity.type
_entity.pdbx_description
1 polymer ?
#
loop_
_entity_poly.entity_id
_entity_poly.type
_entity_poly.pdbx_seq_one_letter_code
_entity_poly.pdbx_strand_id
1 'polypeptide(L)' 'MKRHRIIIPQVLQGDILAKLHASHQGAEKTKLRAFTSVFWKDINKDIEDMTKSCKVCQELKSNQT' A
#
# COMPACT_ATOMS: atom_id res chain seq x y z
N MET A 1 -8.53 -1.84 21.39
CA MET A 1 -8.63 -0.54 20.70
C MET A 1 -9.29 -0.75 19.34
N LYS A 2 -10.58 -0.38 19.18
CA LYS A 2 -11.29 -0.51 17.91
C LYS A 2 -10.70 0.50 16.92
N ARG A 3 -10.18 0.02 15.78
CA ARG A 3 -9.66 0.89 14.71
C ARG A 3 -10.82 1.25 13.78
N HIS A 4 -11.19 2.53 13.76
CA HIS A 4 -12.14 3.07 12.79
C HIS A 4 -11.38 3.24 11.46
N ARG A 5 -11.68 2.38 10.49
CA ARG A 5 -11.11 2.46 9.14
C ARG A 5 -12.15 3.03 8.20
N ILE A 6 -11.72 3.93 7.33
CA ILE A 6 -12.58 4.51 6.30
C ILE A 6 -12.69 3.52 5.15
N ILE A 7 -13.92 3.20 4.72
CA ILE A 7 -14.15 2.38 3.55
C ILE A 7 -13.96 3.25 2.31
N ILE A 8 -13.08 2.82 1.40
CA ILE A 8 -12.74 3.59 0.20
C ILE A 8 -13.52 3.07 -1.01
N PRO A 9 -14.31 3.92 -1.69
CA PRO A 9 -14.96 3.60 -2.96
C PRO A 9 -13.93 3.20 -4.03
N GLN A 10 -14.31 2.30 -4.93
CA GLN A 10 -13.42 1.77 -5.97
C GLN A 10 -12.70 2.86 -6.78
N VAL A 11 -13.42 3.94 -7.12
CA VAL A 11 -12.88 5.07 -7.88
C VAL A 11 -11.75 5.83 -7.18
N LEU A 12 -11.64 5.72 -5.85
CA LEU A 12 -10.61 6.38 -5.04
C LEU A 12 -9.47 5.44 -4.63
N GLN A 13 -9.61 4.13 -4.86
CA GLN A 13 -8.62 3.14 -4.39
C GLN A 13 -7.24 3.37 -5.01
N GLY A 14 -7.16 3.72 -6.30
CA GLY A 14 -5.90 4.03 -6.99
C GLY A 14 -5.15 5.20 -6.34
N ASP A 15 -5.84 6.31 -6.08
CA ASP A 15 -5.24 7.49 -5.45
C ASP A 15 -4.78 7.20 -4.02
N ILE A 16 -5.58 6.45 -3.26
CA ILE A 16 -5.22 6.08 -1.89
C ILE A 16 -4.04 5.10 -1.87
N LEU A 17 -3.98 4.14 -2.80
CA LEU A 17 -2.83 3.25 -2.96
C LEU A 17 -1.55 4.04 -3.21
N ALA A 18 -1.57 4.97 -4.17
CA ALA A 18 -0.42 5.83 -4.46
C ALA A 18 0.05 6.60 -3.22
N LYS A 19 -0.89 7.15 -2.42
CA LYS A 19 -0.56 7.86 -1.17
C LYS A 19 0.01 6.94 -0.09
N LEU A 20 -0.53 5.74 0.08
CA LEU A 20 -0.02 4.75 1.04
C LEU A 20 1.41 4.32 0.71
N HIS A 21 1.72 4.23 -0.59
CA HIS A 21 3.00 3.75 -1.10
C HIS A 21 4.06 4.83 -1.37
N ALA A 22 3.71 6.11 -1.26
CA ALA A 22 4.57 7.24 -1.65
C ALA A 22 5.99 7.23 -1.03
N SER A 23 6.19 6.53 0.09
CA SER A 23 7.51 6.41 0.74
C SER A 23 8.34 5.20 0.26
N HIS A 24 7.85 4.40 -0.69
CA HIS A 24 8.53 3.23 -1.28
C HIS A 24 9.10 2.23 -0.26
N GLN A 25 8.44 2.08 0.90
CA GLN A 25 8.96 1.29 2.03
C GLN A 25 8.61 -0.21 1.95
N GLY A 26 8.19 -0.70 0.78
CA GLY A 26 7.73 -2.07 0.57
C GLY A 26 6.31 -2.36 1.05
N ALA A 27 5.87 -3.60 0.83
CA ALA A 27 4.48 -4.02 1.05
C ALA A 27 4.07 -3.97 2.53
N GLU A 28 4.86 -4.53 3.43
CA GLU A 28 4.48 -4.65 4.85
C GLU A 28 4.26 -3.28 5.52
N LYS A 29 5.15 -2.31 5.28
CA LYS A 29 4.97 -0.94 5.79
C LYS A 29 3.77 -0.23 5.16
N THR A 30 3.49 -0.49 3.88
CA THR A 30 2.31 0.04 3.18
C THR A 30 1.02 -0.56 3.76
N LYS A 31 0.99 -1.87 4.02
CA LYS A 31 -0.13 -2.58 4.69
C LYS A 31 -0.37 -2.05 6.10
N LEU A 32 0.69 -1.79 6.87
CA LEU A 32 0.55 -1.21 8.22
C LEU A 32 -0.11 0.17 8.20
N ARG A 33 0.27 1.05 7.25
CA ARG A 33 -0.38 2.35 7.05
C ARG A 33 -1.84 2.21 6.64
N ALA A 34 -2.13 1.27 5.76
CA ALA A 34 -3.49 0.99 5.35
C ALA A 34 -4.34 0.51 6.54
N PHE A 35 -3.81 -0.43 7.31
CA PHE A 35 -4.47 -1.04 8.47
C PHE A 35 -4.83 -0.05 9.59
N THR A 36 -4.14 1.10 9.70
CA THR A 36 -4.48 2.16 10.65
C THR A 36 -5.49 3.19 10.13
N SER A 37 -5.76 3.24 8.82
CA SER A 37 -6.46 4.37 8.20
C SER A 37 -7.65 3.98 7.33
N VAL A 38 -7.49 3.00 6.44
CA VAL A 38 -8.43 2.72 5.33
C VAL A 38 -8.69 1.23 5.15
N PHE A 39 -9.79 0.90 4.46
CA PHE A 39 -10.15 -0.48 4.15
C PHE A 39 -10.94 -0.59 2.84
N TRP A 40 -10.66 -1.65 2.09
CA TRP A 40 -11.53 -2.26 1.08
C TRP A 40 -11.17 -3.74 0.94
N LYS A 41 -11.99 -4.52 0.23
CA LYS A 41 -11.90 -6.00 0.19
C LYS A 41 -10.51 -6.51 -0.18
N ASP A 42 -9.92 -5.97 -1.23
CA ASP A 42 -8.69 -6.50 -1.85
C ASP A 42 -7.44 -5.65 -1.59
N ILE A 43 -7.48 -4.74 -0.59
CA ILE A 43 -6.42 -3.78 -0.28
C ILE A 43 -5.02 -4.38 -0.13
N ASN A 44 -4.91 -5.55 0.50
CA ASN A 44 -3.61 -6.20 0.70
C ASN A 44 -3.01 -6.68 -0.63
N LYS A 45 -3.86 -7.22 -1.51
CA LYS A 45 -3.46 -7.67 -2.84
C LYS A 45 -3.04 -6.48 -3.69
N ASP A 46 -3.84 -5.41 -3.68
CA ASP A 46 -3.54 -4.20 -4.46
C ASP A 46 -2.22 -3.55 -4.01
N ILE A 47 -1.94 -3.55 -2.70
CA ILE A 47 -0.66 -3.08 -2.15
C ILE A 47 0.50 -3.96 -2.64
N GLU A 48 0.36 -5.28 -2.60
CA GLU A 48 1.39 -6.20 -3.08
C GLU A 48 1.66 -5.98 -4.57
N ASP A 49 0.62 -5.92 -5.38
CA ASP A 49 0.73 -5.73 -6.83
C ASP A 49 1.40 -4.39 -7.16
N MET A 50 0.99 -3.30 -6.51
CA MET A 50 1.63 -1.99 -6.67
C MET A 50 3.11 -2.00 -6.26
N THR A 51 3.46 -2.65 -5.15
CA THR A 51 4.87 -2.70 -4.70
C THR A 51 5.72 -3.59 -5.60
N LYS A 52 5.15 -4.63 -6.20
CA LYS A 52 5.82 -5.48 -7.22
C LYS A 52 6.04 -4.72 -8.52
N SER A 53 5.09 -3.89 -8.95
CA SER A 53 5.24 -3.08 -10.17
C SER A 53 6.05 -1.78 -9.98
N CYS A 54 6.34 -1.38 -8.74
CA CYS A 54 7.05 -0.14 -8.46
C CYS A 54 8.56 -0.27 -8.72
N LYS A 55 9.06 0.45 -9.74
CA LYS A 55 10.49 0.50 -10.11
C LYS A 55 11.41 0.83 -8.94
N VAL A 56 11.12 1.88 -8.17
CA VAL A 56 11.92 2.30 -7.02
C VAL A 56 12.03 1.18 -5.98
N CYS A 57 10.95 0.45 -5.70
CA CYS A 57 10.98 -0.67 -4.78
C CYS A 57 11.77 -1.87 -5.31
N GLN A 58 11.79 -2.09 -6.63
CA GLN A 58 12.60 -3.15 -7.22
C GLN A 58 14.10 -2.80 -7.19
N GLU A 59 14.46 -1.56 -7.50
CA GLU A 59 15.84 -1.07 -7.43
C GLU A 59 16.40 -1.09 -5.99
N LEU A 60 15.59 -0.67 -5.01
CA LEU A 60 15.98 -0.73 -3.59
C LEU A 60 16.16 -2.17 -3.09
N LYS A 61 15.46 -3.15 -3.67
CA LYS A 61 15.66 -4.57 -3.35
C LYS A 61 16.94 -5.12 -3.99
N SER A 62 17.27 -4.72 -5.22
CA SER A 62 18.49 -5.19 -5.90
C SER A 62 19.76 -4.58 -5.31
N ASN A 63 19.70 -3.37 -4.75
CA ASN A 63 20.86 -2.72 -4.13
C ASN A 63 21.18 -3.20 -2.69
N GLN A 64 20.54 -4.27 -2.20
CA GLN A 64 20.83 -4.87 -0.90
C GLN A 64 21.65 -6.17 -0.98
N THR A 65 22.20 -6.50 -2.14
CA THR A 65 23.27 -7.50 -2.32
C THR A 65 24.62 -6.82 -2.43
#